data_AF-A0A2D4MNR5-F1
#
_entry.id   AF-A0A2D4MNR5-F1
#
_cell.length_a   1.000
_cell.length_b   1.000
_cell.length_c   1.000
_cell.angle_alpha   90.00
_cell.angle_beta   90.00
_cell.angle_gamma   90.00
#
_symmetry.space_group_name_H-M   'P 1'
#
loop_
_entity.id
_entity.type
_entity.pdbx_description
1 polymer ?
#
loop_
_entity_poly.entity_id
_entity_poly.type
_entity_poly.pdbx_seq_one_letter_code
_entity_poly.pdbx_strand_id
1 'polypeptide(L)'
;WMARKVAFYFESPAEFMMSYPEVEEAQEKSIERLNSLLNEGKIGVKVFLHLMDPVIEAMNKHNDSLETLLAGFSLLLGITGRAVAQNLNVEILADQENLSCLLSSMRAHPDHEELLCMICT
;
A
#
# COMPACT_ATOMS: atom_id res chain seq x y z
N TRP A 1 14.38 15.81 -9.25
CA TRP A 1 13.93 17.18 -9.57
C TRP A 1 12.81 17.24 -10.62
N MET A 2 12.73 16.30 -11.58
CA MET A 2 11.60 16.20 -12.53
C MET A 2 10.29 15.73 -11.88
N ALA A 3 10.35 14.80 -10.92
CA ALA A 3 9.17 14.29 -10.20
C ALA A 3 8.37 15.38 -9.43
N ARG A 4 9.06 16.43 -8.93
CA ARG A 4 8.43 17.51 -8.16
C ARG A 4 7.55 18.46 -8.98
N LYS A 5 7.78 18.58 -10.30
CA LYS A 5 6.99 19.46 -11.18
C LYS A 5 5.80 18.75 -11.82
N VAL A 6 5.82 17.42 -11.90
CA VAL A 6 4.74 16.63 -12.51
C VAL A 6 3.56 16.44 -11.55
N ALA A 7 3.80 16.54 -10.23
CA ALA A 7 2.76 16.48 -9.20
C ALA A 7 1.72 17.63 -9.23
N PHE A 8 1.89 18.65 -10.08
CA PHE A 8 0.92 19.74 -10.23
C PHE A 8 -0.15 19.46 -11.30
N TYR A 9 0.02 18.40 -12.10
CA TYR A 9 -0.90 18.04 -13.20
C TYR A 9 -1.53 16.64 -13.05
N PHE A 10 -1.20 15.90 -12.00
CA PHE A 10 -1.87 14.64 -11.67
C PHE A 10 -2.77 14.84 -10.43
N GLU A 11 -4.08 14.74 -10.67
CA GLU A 11 -4.96 13.72 -10.07
C GLU A 11 -4.27 12.84 -8.98
N SER A 12 -4.93 12.68 -7.82
CA SER A 12 -4.52 12.08 -6.54
C SER A 12 -3.37 11.03 -6.52
N PRO A 13 -2.66 10.79 -5.40
CA PRO A 13 -1.59 9.78 -5.33
C PRO A 13 -1.97 8.39 -5.87
N ALA A 14 -3.25 8.01 -5.72
CA ALA A 14 -3.82 6.81 -6.31
C ALA A 14 -3.84 6.87 -7.86
N GLU A 15 -4.32 7.97 -8.44
CA GLU A 15 -4.33 8.16 -9.90
C GLU A 15 -2.91 8.23 -10.48
N PHE A 16 -1.96 8.82 -9.75
CA PHE A 16 -0.55 8.81 -10.13
C PHE A 16 0.02 7.39 -10.20
N MET A 17 -0.17 6.56 -9.15
CA MET A 17 0.37 5.20 -9.18
C MET A 17 -0.27 4.33 -10.28
N MET A 18 -1.59 4.47 -10.50
CA MET A 18 -2.31 3.75 -11.56
C MET A 18 -1.86 4.16 -12.97
N SER A 19 -1.37 5.39 -13.13
CA SER A 19 -0.83 5.88 -14.41
C SER A 19 0.57 5.35 -14.73
N TYR A 20 1.32 4.91 -13.72
CA TYR A 20 2.72 4.49 -13.84
C TYR A 20 2.99 3.12 -13.20
N PRO A 21 2.23 2.06 -13.55
CA PRO A 21 2.30 0.76 -12.87
C PRO A 21 3.66 0.08 -13.01
N GLU A 22 4.42 0.39 -14.07
CA GLU A 22 5.76 -0.18 -14.32
C GLU A 22 6.89 0.53 -13.56
N VAL A 23 6.61 1.68 -12.93
CA VAL A 23 7.65 2.51 -12.31
C VAL A 23 7.63 2.28 -10.80
N GLU A 24 8.56 1.46 -10.31
CA GLU A 24 8.72 1.13 -8.88
C GLU A 24 8.72 2.39 -8.00
N GLU A 25 9.58 3.37 -8.29
CA GLU A 25 9.67 4.62 -7.52
C GLU A 25 8.33 5.39 -7.50
N ALA A 26 7.53 5.29 -8.56
CA ALA A 26 6.21 5.91 -8.61
C ALA A 26 5.23 5.20 -7.68
N GLN A 27 5.28 3.87 -7.60
CA GLN A 27 4.46 3.08 -6.69
C GLN A 27 4.83 3.39 -5.23
N GLU A 28 6.10 3.27 -4.87
CA GLU A 28 6.63 3.53 -3.54
C GLU A 28 6.22 4.93 -3.04
N LYS A 29 6.54 5.98 -3.82
CA LYS A 29 6.27 7.37 -3.42
C LYS A 29 4.79 7.69 -3.33
N SER A 30 3.96 7.07 -4.15
CA SER A 30 2.50 7.18 -4.03
C SER A 30 1.99 6.52 -2.76
N ILE A 31 2.45 5.31 -2.44
CA ILE A 31 2.04 4.59 -1.23
C ILE A 31 2.49 5.34 0.03
N GLU A 32 3.72 5.89 0.06
CA GLU A 32 4.18 6.78 1.16
C GLU A 32 3.28 8.00 1.33
N ARG A 33 2.83 8.59 0.21
CA ARG A 33 1.91 9.74 0.26
C ARG A 33 0.52 9.33 0.75
N LEU A 34 0.01 8.16 0.36
CA LEU A 34 -1.23 7.59 0.89
C LEU A 34 -1.13 7.32 2.40
N ASN A 35 -0.02 6.76 2.88
CA ASN A 35 0.28 6.60 4.30
C ASN A 35 0.20 7.94 5.06
N SER A 36 0.84 8.97 4.51
CA SER A 36 0.79 10.32 5.08
C SER A 36 -0.64 10.84 5.16
N LEU A 37 -1.43 10.70 4.09
CA LEU A 37 -2.83 11.14 4.05
C LEU A 37 -3.72 10.38 5.04
N LEU A 38 -3.50 9.07 5.20
CA LEU A 38 -4.20 8.26 6.19
C LEU A 38 -3.91 8.77 7.61
N ASN A 39 -2.65 9.12 7.87
CA ASN A 39 -2.21 9.65 9.17
C ASN A 39 -2.68 11.07 9.45
N GLU A 40 -2.86 11.90 8.43
CA GLU A 40 -3.50 13.23 8.58
C GLU A 40 -4.96 13.12 9.08
N GLY A 41 -5.63 11.98 8.88
CA GLY A 41 -6.97 11.71 9.43
C GLY A 41 -8.10 12.56 8.83
N LYS A 42 -7.82 13.34 7.78
CA LYS A 42 -8.79 14.19 7.08
C LYS A 42 -9.67 13.40 6.10
N ILE A 43 -9.16 12.28 5.60
CA ILE A 43 -9.84 11.39 4.67
C ILE A 43 -10.32 10.17 5.46
N GLY A 44 -11.58 9.77 5.26
CA GLY A 44 -12.15 8.62 5.96
C GLY A 44 -11.50 7.30 5.52
N VAL A 45 -11.30 6.37 6.45
CA VAL A 45 -10.68 5.06 6.18
C VAL A 45 -11.40 4.27 5.07
N LYS A 46 -12.71 4.48 4.90
CA LYS A 46 -13.49 3.88 3.80
C LYS A 46 -12.93 4.20 2.42
N VAL A 47 -12.38 5.40 2.21
CA VAL A 47 -11.75 5.74 0.91
C VAL A 47 -10.52 4.88 0.69
N PHE A 48 -9.70 4.68 1.73
CA PHE A 48 -8.50 3.86 1.64
C PHE A 48 -8.78 2.37 1.47
N LEU A 49 -9.91 1.86 1.99
CA LEU A 49 -10.33 0.49 1.70
C LEU A 49 -10.51 0.24 0.20
N HIS A 50 -10.98 1.24 -0.57
CA HIS A 50 -11.09 1.13 -2.03
C HIS A 50 -9.73 1.23 -2.76
N LEU A 51 -8.68 1.65 -2.06
CA LEU A 51 -7.33 1.76 -2.59
C LEU A 51 -6.48 0.53 -2.28
N MET A 52 -7.04 -0.49 -1.63
CA MET A 52 -6.27 -1.69 -1.29
C MET A 52 -5.87 -2.49 -2.51
N ASP A 53 -6.82 -2.78 -3.41
CA ASP A 53 -6.54 -3.55 -4.63
C ASP A 53 -5.39 -2.94 -5.46
N PRO A 54 -5.39 -1.63 -5.81
CA PRO A 54 -4.27 -1.06 -6.56
C PRO A 54 -2.95 -1.05 -5.78
N VAL A 55 -2.98 -0.98 -4.45
CA VAL A 55 -1.78 -1.10 -3.61
C VAL A 55 -1.24 -2.53 -3.62
N ILE A 56 -2.11 -3.52 -3.52
CA ILE A 56 -1.74 -4.94 -3.56
C ILE A 56 -1.24 -5.34 -4.94
N GLU A 57 -1.84 -4.82 -6.01
CA GLU A 57 -1.34 -4.99 -7.37
C GLU A 57 0.07 -4.41 -7.51
N ALA A 58 0.32 -3.21 -7.00
CA ALA A 58 1.64 -2.59 -6.99
C ALA A 58 2.67 -3.42 -6.21
N MET A 59 2.31 -3.92 -5.03
CA MET A 59 3.16 -4.78 -4.21
C MET A 59 3.49 -6.11 -4.89
N ASN A 60 2.51 -6.76 -5.51
CA ASN A 60 2.73 -8.00 -6.25
C ASN A 60 3.64 -7.79 -7.47
N LYS A 61 3.46 -6.66 -8.16
CA LYS A 61 4.21 -6.32 -9.36
C LYS A 61 5.68 -6.00 -9.07
N HIS A 62 5.93 -5.28 -7.98
CA HIS A 62 7.24 -4.87 -7.52
C HIS A 62 7.64 -5.63 -6.24
N ASN A 63 7.37 -6.94 -6.19
CA ASN A 63 7.58 -7.77 -5.00
C ASN A 63 9.07 -7.97 -4.67
N ASP A 64 9.97 -7.64 -5.58
CA ASP A 64 11.41 -7.58 -5.37
C ASP A 64 11.88 -6.26 -4.71
N SER A 65 11.04 -5.21 -4.75
CA SER A 65 11.28 -3.93 -4.09
C SER A 65 10.86 -3.98 -2.62
N LEU A 66 11.84 -4.06 -1.73
CA LEU A 66 11.60 -4.06 -0.30
C LEU A 66 10.94 -2.75 0.17
N GLU A 67 11.35 -1.62 -0.39
CA GLU A 67 10.81 -0.29 -0.11
C GLU A 67 9.32 -0.22 -0.46
N THR A 68 8.93 -0.73 -1.63
CA THR A 68 7.52 -0.81 -2.04
C THR A 68 6.71 -1.69 -1.09
N LEU A 69 7.26 -2.83 -0.69
CA LEU A 69 6.59 -3.75 0.24
C LEU A 69 6.43 -3.14 1.64
N LEU A 70 7.46 -2.51 2.20
CA LEU A 70 7.39 -1.87 3.53
C LEU A 70 6.38 -0.72 3.53
N ALA A 71 6.40 0.13 2.50
CA ALA A 71 5.41 1.20 2.35
C ALA A 71 3.99 0.61 2.23
N GLY A 72 3.85 -0.45 1.43
CA GLY A 72 2.59 -1.16 1.18
C GLY A 72 2.01 -1.78 2.45
N PHE A 73 2.76 -2.64 3.15
CA PHE A 73 2.30 -3.26 4.39
C PHE A 73 2.04 -2.26 5.51
N SER A 74 2.85 -1.19 5.62
CA SER A 74 2.55 -0.08 6.55
C SER A 74 1.17 0.52 6.27
N LEU A 75 0.83 0.74 4.99
CA LEU A 75 -0.47 1.28 4.60
C LEU A 75 -1.60 0.28 4.91
N LEU A 76 -1.43 -0.98 4.53
CA LEU A 76 -2.42 -2.03 4.77
C LEU A 76 -2.71 -2.21 6.27
N LEU A 77 -1.67 -2.23 7.12
CA LEU A 77 -1.82 -2.28 8.58
C LEU A 77 -2.55 -1.04 9.11
N GLY A 78 -2.18 0.15 8.62
CA GLY A 78 -2.83 1.40 9.02
C GLY A 78 -4.32 1.44 8.66
N ILE A 79 -4.68 0.97 7.46
CA ILE A 79 -6.07 0.87 6.99
C ILE A 79 -6.82 -0.14 7.86
N THR A 80 -6.27 -1.32 8.02
CA THR A 80 -6.87 -2.43 8.78
C THR A 80 -7.11 -2.04 10.23
N GLY A 81 -6.10 -1.49 10.91
CA GLY A 81 -6.22 -1.07 12.31
C GLY A 81 -7.30 -0.01 12.51
N ARG A 82 -7.42 0.96 11.59
CA ARG A 82 -8.49 1.97 11.64
C ARG A 82 -9.85 1.40 11.29
N ALA A 83 -9.94 0.48 10.34
CA ALA A 83 -11.18 -0.17 9.95
C ALA A 83 -11.75 -1.01 11.12
N VAL A 84 -10.88 -1.79 11.79
CA VAL A 84 -11.22 -2.54 13.01
C VAL A 84 -11.68 -1.59 14.11
N ALA A 85 -10.94 -0.51 14.39
CA ALA A 85 -11.32 0.47 15.42
C ALA A 85 -12.66 1.16 15.14
N GLN A 86 -13.09 1.21 13.87
CA GLN A 86 -14.37 1.80 13.44
C GLN A 86 -15.48 0.77 13.22
N ASN A 87 -15.27 -0.50 13.57
CA ASN A 87 -16.20 -1.61 13.36
C ASN A 87 -16.67 -1.73 11.89
N LEU A 88 -15.77 -1.47 10.94
CA LEU A 88 -16.04 -1.69 9.53
C LEU A 88 -15.88 -3.17 9.17
N ASN A 89 -16.57 -3.63 8.13
CA ASN A 89 -16.37 -5.00 7.64
C ASN A 89 -14.95 -5.13 7.07
N VAL A 90 -14.13 -5.95 7.73
CA VAL A 90 -12.74 -6.25 7.37
C VAL A 90 -12.58 -7.61 6.70
N GLU A 91 -13.67 -8.34 6.42
CA GLU A 91 -13.60 -9.60 5.65
C GLU A 91 -13.03 -9.38 4.25
N ILE A 92 -13.24 -8.18 3.68
CA ILE A 92 -12.64 -7.77 2.39
C ILE A 92 -11.10 -7.80 2.41
N LEU A 93 -10.48 -7.79 3.60
CA LEU A 93 -9.03 -7.84 3.75
C LEU A 93 -8.50 -9.27 3.64
N ALA A 94 -9.34 -10.28 3.89
CA ALA A 94 -8.97 -11.70 3.87
C ALA A 94 -9.17 -12.35 2.49
N ASP A 95 -9.23 -11.56 1.42
CA ASP A 95 -9.33 -12.07 0.06
C ASP A 95 -8.10 -12.92 -0.32
N GLN A 96 -8.31 -13.89 -1.23
CA GLN A 96 -7.25 -14.80 -1.66
C GLN A 96 -6.05 -14.08 -2.30
N GLU A 97 -6.29 -12.99 -3.03
CA GLU A 97 -5.22 -12.20 -3.66
C GLU A 97 -4.37 -11.49 -2.60
N ASN A 98 -5.00 -10.97 -1.55
CA ASN A 98 -4.33 -10.32 -0.42
C ASN A 98 -3.45 -11.33 0.34
N LEU A 99 -3.99 -12.50 0.63
CA LEU A 99 -3.26 -13.60 1.27
C LEU A 99 -2.11 -14.10 0.39
N SER A 100 -2.31 -14.17 -0.92
CA SER A 100 -1.27 -14.54 -1.87
C SER A 100 -0.14 -13.51 -1.88
N CYS A 101 -0.46 -12.22 -1.85
CA CYS A 101 0.54 -11.14 -1.75
C CYS A 101 1.36 -11.23 -0.47
N LEU A 102 0.72 -11.47 0.68
CA LEU A 102 1.42 -11.66 1.96
C LEU A 102 2.43 -12.82 1.86
N LEU A 103 1.98 -13.97 1.35
CA LEU A 103 2.83 -15.16 1.21
C LEU A 103 3.95 -14.99 0.17
N SER A 104 3.68 -14.31 -0.95
CA SER A 104 4.69 -14.06 -1.99
C SER A 104 5.78 -13.12 -1.49
N SER A 105 5.42 -12.09 -0.72
CA SER A 105 6.36 -11.17 -0.10
C SER A 105 7.24 -11.85 0.96
N MET A 106 6.67 -12.69 1.83
CA MET A 106 7.46 -13.48 2.80
C MET A 106 8.47 -14.41 2.10
N ARG A 107 8.09 -15.00 0.96
CA ARG A 107 8.98 -15.89 0.20
C ARG A 107 10.09 -15.14 -0.54
N ALA A 108 9.80 -13.92 -1.02
CA ALA A 108 10.79 -13.08 -1.69
C ALA A 108 11.82 -12.51 -0.71
N HIS A 109 11.42 -12.25 0.53
CA HIS A 109 12.25 -11.60 1.55
C HIS A 109 12.26 -12.40 2.87
N PRO A 110 12.75 -13.66 2.86
CA PRO A 110 12.62 -14.58 4.00
C PRO A 110 13.45 -14.18 5.24
N ASP A 111 14.43 -13.30 5.07
CA ASP A 111 15.34 -12.87 6.15
C ASP A 111 15.08 -11.42 6.60
N HIS A 112 14.07 -10.73 6.05
CA HIS A 112 13.79 -9.34 6.39
C HIS A 112 12.83 -9.22 7.59
N GLU A 113 13.40 -9.17 8.80
CA GLU A 113 12.66 -9.21 10.07
C GLU A 113 11.53 -8.17 10.17
N GLU A 114 11.79 -6.92 9.78
CA GLU A 114 10.77 -5.86 9.86
C GLU A 114 9.56 -6.16 8.96
N LEU A 115 9.81 -6.67 7.76
CA LEU A 115 8.74 -7.03 6.82
C LEU A 115 7.93 -8.21 7.35
N LEU A 116 8.61 -9.24 7.84
CA LEU A 116 7.96 -10.41 8.42
C LEU A 116 7.12 -10.05 9.65
N CYS A 117 7.62 -9.14 10.49
CA CYS A 117 6.86 -8.59 11.61
C CYS A 117 5.57 -7.90 11.14
N MET A 118 5.65 -7.06 10.09
CA MET A 118 4.46 -6.39 9.55
C MET A 118 3.42 -7.39 9.01
N ILE A 119 3.86 -8.44 8.32
CA ILE A 119 2.97 -9.46 7.74
C ILE A 119 2.30 -10.35 8.80
N CYS A 120 3.01 -10.64 9.90
CA CYS A 120 2.57 -11.59 10.91
C CYS A 120 1.87 -10.96 12.14
N THR A 121 1.62 -9.65 12.13
CA THR A 121 0.93 -8.92 13.21
C THR A 121 -0.59 -9.11 13.13
#